data_AF-A0A9D8MGP5-F1
#
_entry.id   AF-A0A9D8MGP5-F1
#
_cell.length_a   1.000
_cell.length_b   1.000
_cell.length_c   1.000
_cell.angle_alpha   90.00
_cell.angle_beta   90.00
_cell.angle_gamma   90.00
#
_symmetry.space_group_name_H-M   'P 1'
#
loop_
_entity.id
_entity.type
_entity.pdbx_description
1 polymer ?
#
loop_
_entity_poly.entity_id
_entity_poly.type
_entity_poly.pdbx_seq_one_letter_code
_entity_poly.pdbx_strand_id
1 'polypeptide(L)'
;MDDEKIKDAILSLASDNDDYDSHAYFFVNGAVSHTVEQISRAPDGQGARHVTGKELIEGALDFALRKYDFLAPQVFEYWGLRSGSDLGAIVYRMIGAGILSAGKNDRLEDFNGPEDLPAQLRERLYASKTARREAEFRPLPPIA
;
A
#
# COMPACT_ATOMS: atom_id res chain seq x y z
N MET A 1 5.22 0.19 21.72
CA MET A 1 4.46 1.45 21.84
C MET A 1 3.00 1.05 21.87
N ASP A 2 2.22 1.60 22.80
CA ASP A 2 0.79 1.23 22.92
C ASP A 2 0.02 1.75 21.69
N ASP A 3 -0.96 1.00 21.18
CA ASP A 3 -1.72 1.35 19.96
C ASP A 3 -2.34 2.76 20.02
N GLU A 4 -2.76 3.18 21.21
CA GLU A 4 -3.32 4.51 21.45
C GLU A 4 -2.27 5.61 21.24
N LYS A 5 -1.04 5.40 21.71
CA LYS A 5 0.07 6.34 21.47
C LYS A 5 0.44 6.45 20.00
N ILE A 6 0.37 5.34 19.25
CA ILE A 6 0.63 5.36 17.80
C ILE A 6 -0.44 6.18 17.08
N LYS A 7 -1.71 6.01 17.47
CA LYS A 7 -2.81 6.80 16.91
C LYS A 7 -2.64 8.29 17.19
N ASP A 8 -2.32 8.65 18.43
CA ASP A 8 -2.11 10.05 18.81
C ASP A 8 -0.93 10.67 18.04
N ALA A 9 0.16 9.91 17.88
CA ALA A 9 1.31 10.36 17.09
C ALA A 9 0.95 10.57 15.60
N ILE A 10 0.16 9.67 15.01
CA ILE A 10 -0.32 9.80 13.63
C ILE A 10 -1.24 11.03 13.49
N LEU A 11 -2.18 11.23 14.42
CA LEU A 11 -3.11 12.36 14.37
C LEU A 11 -2.39 13.70 14.55
N SER A 12 -1.40 13.77 15.44
CA SER A 12 -0.54 14.95 15.58
C SER A 12 0.21 15.23 14.29
N LEU A 13 0.85 14.21 13.71
CA LEU A 13 1.62 14.35 12.47
C LEU A 13 0.74 14.80 11.30
N ALA A 14 -0.46 14.25 11.16
CA ALA A 14 -1.42 14.63 10.13
C ALA A 14 -1.94 16.06 10.34
N SER A 15 -2.14 16.50 11.60
CA SER A 15 -2.59 17.87 11.88
C SER A 15 -1.53 18.92 11.54
N ASP A 16 -0.25 18.56 11.67
CA ASP A 16 0.88 19.43 11.31
C ASP A 16 1.13 19.48 9.78
N ASN A 17 0.47 18.62 8.99
CA ASN A 17 0.73 18.44 7.55
C ASN A 17 -0.57 18.25 6.75
N ASP A 18 -1.02 19.31 6.06
CA ASP A 18 -2.32 19.32 5.34
C ASP A 18 -2.27 18.77 3.90
N ASP A 19 -1.16 18.14 3.49
CA ASP A 19 -1.02 17.61 2.11
C ASP A 19 -1.82 16.32 1.86
N TYR A 20 -2.10 15.56 2.92
CA TYR A 20 -2.74 14.24 2.86
C TYR A 20 -3.78 14.08 3.97
N ASP A 21 -4.87 13.37 3.66
CA ASP A 21 -5.90 13.04 4.66
C ASP A 21 -5.29 12.21 5.81
N SER A 22 -5.72 12.44 7.04
CA SER A 22 -5.20 11.73 8.22
C SER A 22 -5.34 10.21 8.12
N HIS A 23 -6.37 9.71 7.43
CA HIS A 23 -6.55 8.29 7.15
C HIS A 23 -5.47 7.70 6.24
N ALA A 24 -4.80 8.53 5.41
CA ALA A 24 -3.68 8.11 4.59
C ALA A 24 -2.51 7.62 5.45
N TYR A 25 -2.21 8.31 6.55
CA TYR A 25 -1.14 7.93 7.49
C TYR A 25 -1.48 6.60 8.20
N PHE A 26 -2.73 6.44 8.63
CA PHE A 26 -3.20 5.16 9.20
C PHE A 26 -3.11 4.01 8.18
N PHE A 27 -3.46 4.28 6.93
CA PHE A 27 -3.35 3.33 5.85
C PHE A 27 -1.90 2.93 5.61
N VAL A 28 -0.97 3.89 5.49
CA VAL A 28 0.46 3.62 5.29
C VAL A 28 1.03 2.79 6.43
N ASN A 29 0.70 3.10 7.69
CA ASN A 29 1.11 2.28 8.83
C ASN A 29 0.68 0.82 8.67
N GLY A 30 -0.60 0.60 8.32
CA GLY A 30 -1.14 -0.74 8.09
C GLY A 30 -0.51 -1.45 6.89
N ALA A 31 -0.26 -0.71 5.80
CA ALA A 31 0.38 -1.23 4.59
C ALA A 31 1.82 -1.69 4.86
N VAL A 32 2.58 -0.94 5.66
CA VAL A 32 3.93 -1.35 6.10
C VAL A 32 3.85 -2.66 6.89
N SER A 33 2.97 -2.75 7.89
CA SER A 33 2.80 -3.98 8.68
C SER A 33 2.41 -5.18 7.81
N HIS A 34 1.46 -5.00 6.89
CA HIS A 34 1.03 -6.02 5.94
C HIS A 34 2.19 -6.50 5.06
N THR A 35 2.98 -5.56 4.51
CA THR A 35 4.10 -5.88 3.62
C THR A 35 5.21 -6.63 4.35
N VAL A 36 5.56 -6.21 5.56
CA VAL A 36 6.54 -6.90 6.42
C VAL A 36 6.09 -8.32 6.72
N GLU A 37 4.81 -8.51 7.08
CA GLU A 37 4.25 -9.82 7.36
C GLU A 37 4.25 -10.72 6.12
N GLN A 38 3.90 -10.18 4.96
CA GLN A 38 3.89 -10.91 3.69
C GLN A 38 5.29 -11.40 3.31
N ILE A 39 6.31 -10.53 3.41
CA ILE A 39 7.71 -10.88 3.10
C ILE A 39 8.25 -11.91 4.08
N SER A 40 7.91 -11.77 5.37
CA SER A 40 8.36 -12.71 6.42
C SER A 40 7.81 -14.13 6.25
N ARG A 41 6.68 -14.28 5.55
CA ARG A 41 6.03 -15.56 5.27
C ARG A 41 6.49 -16.23 3.96
N ALA A 42 7.31 -15.56 3.14
CA ALA A 42 7.79 -16.11 1.87
C ALA A 42 8.77 -17.30 2.10
N PRO A 43 8.66 -18.41 1.32
CA PRO A 43 9.45 -19.64 1.52
C PRO A 43 10.98 -19.46 1.41
N ASP A 44 11.39 -18.45 0.66
CA ASP A 44 12.75 -17.99 0.36
C ASP A 44 13.21 -16.87 1.33
N GLY A 45 12.50 -16.74 2.45
CA GLY A 45 12.60 -15.70 3.47
C GLY A 45 14.02 -15.36 3.89
N GLN A 46 14.55 -14.28 3.30
CA GLN A 46 15.59 -13.47 3.93
C GLN A 46 14.91 -12.77 5.11
N GLY A 47 14.94 -13.39 6.29
CA GLY A 47 14.22 -12.94 7.49
C GLY A 47 14.44 -11.47 7.83
N ALA A 48 13.50 -10.85 8.57
CA ALA A 48 13.56 -9.50 9.15
C ALA A 48 14.40 -8.46 8.37
N ARG A 49 14.26 -8.42 7.04
CA ARG A 49 14.92 -7.43 6.20
C ARG A 49 14.04 -6.19 6.09
N HIS A 50 14.67 -5.03 5.90
CA HIS A 50 13.95 -3.80 5.60
C HIS A 50 13.18 -3.95 4.28
N VAL A 51 11.96 -3.43 4.27
CA VAL A 51 11.10 -3.40 3.08
C VAL A 51 11.55 -2.24 2.22
N THR A 52 11.92 -2.52 0.97
CA THR A 52 12.29 -1.46 0.02
C THR A 52 11.08 -0.63 -0.38
N GLY A 53 11.28 0.61 -0.84
CA GLY A 53 10.18 1.47 -1.29
C GLY A 53 9.29 0.81 -2.36
N LYS A 54 9.89 0.08 -3.31
CA LYS A 54 9.16 -0.68 -4.35
C LYS A 54 8.30 -1.80 -3.78
N GLU A 55 8.84 -2.59 -2.84
CA GLU A 55 8.08 -3.64 -2.17
C GLU A 55 6.94 -3.06 -1.35
N LEU A 56 7.16 -1.92 -0.69
CA LEU A 56 6.12 -1.24 0.07
C LEU A 56 5.00 -0.73 -0.83
N ILE A 57 5.31 -0.19 -2.01
CA ILE A 57 4.28 0.26 -2.94
C ILE A 57 3.44 -0.92 -3.44
N GLU A 58 4.09 -2.03 -3.83
CA GLU A 58 3.38 -3.24 -4.24
C GLU A 58 2.51 -3.81 -3.11
N GLY A 59 3.05 -3.88 -1.89
CA GLY A 59 2.33 -4.33 -0.71
C GLY A 59 1.19 -3.39 -0.33
N ALA A 60 1.35 -2.07 -0.51
CA ALA A 60 0.30 -1.09 -0.30
C ALA A 60 -0.85 -1.25 -1.31
N LEU A 61 -0.55 -1.49 -2.60
CA LEU A 61 -1.56 -1.75 -3.62
C LEU A 61 -2.34 -3.04 -3.32
N ASP A 62 -1.65 -4.13 -2.95
CA ASP A 62 -2.31 -5.39 -2.52
C ASP A 62 -3.18 -5.15 -1.27
N PHE A 63 -2.63 -4.46 -0.26
CA PHE A 63 -3.35 -4.15 0.98
C PHE A 63 -4.60 -3.29 0.71
N ALA A 64 -4.51 -2.29 -0.17
CA ALA A 64 -5.63 -1.45 -0.56
C ALA A 64 -6.75 -2.25 -1.22
N LEU A 65 -6.40 -3.14 -2.16
CA LEU A 65 -7.39 -4.00 -2.83
C LEU A 65 -8.03 -4.99 -1.86
N ARG A 66 -7.29 -5.54 -0.90
CA ARG A 66 -7.87 -6.42 0.13
C ARG A 66 -8.83 -5.70 1.06
N LYS A 67 -8.52 -4.45 1.40
CA LYS A 67 -9.27 -3.70 2.42
C LYS A 67 -10.46 -2.94 1.85
N TYR A 68 -10.31 -2.36 0.67
CA TYR A 68 -11.29 -1.46 0.06
C TYR A 68 -11.83 -1.96 -1.27
N ASP A 69 -11.21 -3.00 -1.86
CA ASP A 69 -11.63 -3.63 -3.11
C ASP A 69 -11.90 -2.58 -4.20
N PHE A 70 -13.12 -2.53 -4.75
CA PHE A 70 -13.52 -1.60 -5.81
C PHE A 70 -13.48 -0.11 -5.43
N LEU A 71 -13.40 0.20 -4.13
CA LEU A 71 -13.27 1.57 -3.63
C LEU A 71 -11.82 2.02 -3.51
N ALA A 72 -10.84 1.11 -3.62
CA ALA A 72 -9.43 1.44 -3.43
C ALA A 72 -8.95 2.64 -4.27
N PRO A 73 -9.25 2.74 -5.58
CA PRO A 73 -8.81 3.89 -6.37
C PRO A 73 -9.37 5.23 -5.86
N GLN A 74 -10.66 5.27 -5.53
CA GLN A 74 -11.36 6.46 -5.07
C GLN A 74 -10.88 6.89 -3.69
N VAL A 75 -10.58 5.92 -2.83
CA VAL A 75 -9.99 6.17 -1.50
C VAL A 75 -8.61 6.81 -1.65
N PHE A 76 -7.77 6.30 -2.56
CA PHE A 76 -6.45 6.87 -2.82
C PHE A 76 -6.53 8.29 -3.38
N GLU A 77 -7.45 8.54 -4.32
CA GLU A 77 -7.69 9.88 -4.88
C GLU A 77 -8.14 10.87 -3.79
N TYR A 78 -9.09 10.46 -2.94
CA TYR A 78 -9.59 11.27 -1.85
C TYR A 78 -8.50 11.60 -0.82
N TRP A 79 -7.61 10.65 -0.53
CA TRP A 79 -6.48 10.84 0.40
C TRP A 79 -5.28 11.57 -0.17
N GLY A 80 -5.28 11.88 -1.48
CA GLY A 80 -4.15 12.52 -2.15
C GLY A 80 -3.01 11.56 -2.51
N LEU A 81 -3.21 10.24 -2.40
CA LEU A 81 -2.22 9.21 -2.75
C LEU A 81 -2.22 8.93 -4.25
N ARG A 82 -1.55 9.78 -5.04
CA ARG A 82 -1.57 9.70 -6.51
C ARG A 82 -0.37 8.98 -7.08
N SER A 83 0.75 8.97 -6.39
CA SER A 83 2.02 8.43 -6.87
C SER A 83 2.75 7.65 -5.79
N GLY A 84 3.73 6.83 -6.20
CA GLY A 84 4.64 6.21 -5.25
C GLY A 84 5.34 7.25 -4.37
N SER A 85 5.70 8.41 -4.93
CA SER A 85 6.31 9.52 -4.19
C SER A 85 5.43 10.05 -3.06
N ASP A 86 4.10 10.03 -3.20
CA ASP A 86 3.17 10.42 -2.12
C ASP A 86 3.22 9.46 -0.93
N LEU A 87 3.26 8.14 -1.22
CA LEU A 87 3.47 7.12 -0.19
C LEU A 87 4.83 7.32 0.48
N GLY A 88 5.87 7.59 -0.30
CA GLY A 88 7.21 7.89 0.20
C GLY A 88 7.23 9.11 1.12
N ALA A 89 6.56 10.20 0.74
CA ALA A 89 6.48 11.41 1.56
C ALA A 89 5.86 11.12 2.93
N ILE A 90 4.76 10.37 2.98
CA ILE A 90 4.12 9.97 4.24
C ILE A 90 5.04 9.07 5.07
N VAL A 91 5.67 8.06 4.46
CA VAL A 91 6.60 7.15 5.14
C VAL A 91 7.74 7.93 5.79
N TYR A 92 8.36 8.86 5.07
CA TYR A 92 9.47 9.67 5.58
C TYR A 92 9.04 10.65 6.69
N ARG A 93 7.83 11.21 6.60
CA ARG A 93 7.25 12.01 7.70
C ARG A 93 7.08 11.15 8.96
N MET A 94 6.56 9.93 8.79
CA MET A 94 6.37 8.99 9.90
C MET A 94 7.70 8.50 10.49
N ILE A 95 8.76 8.38 9.69
CA ILE A 95 10.12 8.13 10.17
C ILE A 95 10.63 9.31 11.00
N GLY A 96 10.43 10.55 10.51
CA GLY A 96 10.80 11.76 11.25
C GLY A 96 10.08 11.89 12.60
N ALA A 97 8.85 11.41 12.69
CA ALA A 97 8.06 11.35 13.92
C ALA A 97 8.39 10.14 14.83
N GLY A 98 9.29 9.24 14.41
CA GLY A 98 9.67 8.04 15.17
C GLY A 98 8.60 6.94 15.20
N ILE A 99 7.57 7.02 14.34
CA ILE A 99 6.51 6.01 14.21
C ILE A 99 7.01 4.81 13.40
N LEU A 100 7.77 5.09 12.34
CA LEU A 100 8.43 4.10 11.49
C LEU A 100 9.95 4.21 11.61
N SER A 101 10.67 3.20 11.13
CA SER A 101 12.13 3.18 11.09
C SER A 101 12.62 2.87 9.68
N ALA A 102 13.50 3.72 9.15
CA ALA A 102 14.19 3.49 7.88
C ALA A 102 15.42 2.59 8.06
N GLY A 103 15.71 1.80 7.04
CA GLY A 103 17.00 1.15 6.85
C GLY A 103 18.10 2.15 6.46
N LYS A 104 19.36 1.75 6.65
CA LYS A 104 20.53 2.62 6.42
C LYS A 104 20.68 3.14 4.98
N ASN A 105 20.11 2.42 4.02
CA ASN A 105 20.23 2.73 2.59
C ASN A 105 18.91 3.17 1.98
N ASP A 106 17.83 3.24 2.76
CA ASP A 106 16.52 3.64 2.24
C ASP A 106 16.58 5.11 1.84
N ARG A 107 16.01 5.42 0.67
CA ARG A 107 15.90 6.78 0.15
C ARG A 107 14.47 7.08 -0.26
N LEU A 108 14.09 8.35 -0.19
CA LEU A 108 12.79 8.79 -0.70
C LEU A 108 12.66 8.46 -2.20
N GLU A 109 13.77 8.46 -2.92
CA GLU A 109 13.88 8.10 -4.33
C GLU A 109 13.44 6.65 -4.64
N ASP A 110 13.48 5.75 -3.65
CA ASP A 110 13.03 4.36 -3.82
C ASP A 110 11.52 4.26 -4.11
N PHE A 111 10.80 5.36 -3.88
CA PHE A 111 9.37 5.50 -4.13
C PHE A 111 9.03 6.14 -5.49
N ASN A 112 10.02 6.63 -6.25
CA ASN A 112 9.80 7.34 -7.53
C ASN A 112 9.41 6.41 -8.71
N GLY A 113 8.85 5.23 -8.44
CA GLY A 113 8.55 4.25 -9.48
C GLY A 113 7.20 4.50 -10.17
N PRO A 114 6.09 4.10 -9.55
CA PRO A 114 4.77 4.18 -10.15
C PRO A 114 4.18 5.60 -10.09
N GLU A 115 3.85 6.12 -11.27
CA GLU A 115 2.92 7.22 -11.43
C GLU A 115 1.48 6.68 -11.50
N ASP A 116 0.51 7.44 -11.00
CA ASP A 116 -0.93 7.12 -10.98
C ASP A 116 -1.29 5.78 -10.30
N LEU A 117 -1.13 5.74 -8.97
CA LEU A 117 -1.58 4.62 -8.14
C LEU A 117 -3.08 4.29 -8.32
N PRO A 118 -4.01 5.27 -8.40
CA PRO A 118 -5.42 5.00 -8.68
C PRO A 118 -5.64 4.24 -10.00
N ALA A 119 -4.94 4.60 -11.09
CA ALA A 119 -5.02 3.85 -12.35
C ALA A 119 -4.54 2.40 -12.20
N GLN A 120 -3.45 2.17 -11.47
CA GLN A 120 -2.95 0.81 -11.23
C GLN A 120 -3.92 -0.04 -10.42
N LEU A 121 -4.58 0.55 -9.41
CA LEU A 121 -5.63 -0.14 -8.66
C LEU A 121 -6.78 -0.53 -9.58
N ARG A 122 -7.22 0.37 -10.47
CA ARG A 122 -8.26 0.07 -11.47
C ARG A 122 -7.84 -1.06 -12.40
N GLU A 123 -6.62 -1.01 -12.92
CA GLU A 123 -6.09 -2.06 -13.81
C GLU A 123 -6.09 -3.44 -13.13
N ARG A 124 -5.59 -3.53 -11.89
CA ARG A 124 -5.59 -4.77 -11.11
C ARG A 124 -7.01 -5.29 -10.84
N LEU A 125 -7.97 -4.40 -10.59
CA LEU A 125 -9.38 -4.76 -10.44
C LEU A 125 -9.97 -5.33 -11.74
N TYR A 126 -9.67 -4.72 -12.90
CA TYR A 126 -10.15 -5.22 -14.19
C TYR A 126 -9.51 -6.56 -14.57
N ALA A 127 -8.20 -6.71 -14.35
CA ALA A 127 -7.48 -7.95 -14.61
C ALA A 127 -8.05 -9.11 -13.77
N SER A 128 -8.29 -8.90 -12.48
CA SER A 128 -8.83 -9.94 -11.59
C SER A 128 -10.26 -10.36 -11.97
N LYS A 129 -11.13 -9.41 -12.34
CA LYS A 129 -12.51 -9.72 -12.78
C LYS A 129 -12.55 -10.43 -14.12
N THR A 130 -11.69 -10.05 -15.06
CA THR A 130 -11.60 -10.70 -16.37
C THR A 130 -11.16 -12.15 -16.21
N ALA A 131 -10.09 -12.40 -15.44
CA ALA A 131 -9.61 -13.75 -15.17
C ALA A 131 -10.67 -14.63 -14.50
N ARG A 132 -11.43 -14.09 -13.55
CA ARG A 132 -12.54 -14.82 -12.91
C ARG A 132 -13.65 -15.18 -13.89
N ARG A 133 -14.03 -14.22 -14.74
CA ARG A 133 -15.08 -14.42 -15.75
C ARG A 133 -14.68 -15.45 -16.81
N GLU A 134 -13.42 -15.46 -17.22
CA GLU A 134 -12.87 -16.46 -18.14
C GLU A 134 -12.80 -17.85 -17.52
N ALA A 135 -12.39 -17.96 -16.25
CA ALA A 135 -12.35 -19.24 -15.53
C ALA A 135 -13.76 -19.83 -15.27
N GLU A 136 -14.76 -18.97 -15.07
CA GLU A 136 -16.17 -19.37 -14.91
C GLU A 136 -16.81 -19.76 -16.25
N PHE A 137 -16.28 -19.30 -17.39
CA PHE A 137 -16.75 -19.66 -18.73
C PHE A 137 -16.11 -20.97 -19.21
N ARG A 138 -16.56 -22.11 -18.66
CA ARG A 138 -16.25 -23.44 -19.22
C ARG A 138 -17.13 -23.66 -20.47
N PRO A 139 -16.57 -23.74 -21.69
CA PRO A 139 -17.38 -24.00 -22.88
C PRO A 139 -18.09 -25.35 -22.73
N LEU A 140 -19.38 -25.39 -23.06
CA LEU A 140 -20.14 -26.64 -23.06
C LEU A 140 -19.47 -27.62 -24.05
N PRO A 141 -19.40 -28.92 -23.71
CA PRO A 141 -18.94 -29.91 -24.68
C PRO A 141 -19.83 -29.83 -25.94
N PRO A 142 -19.27 -30.10 -27.13
CA PRO A 142 -20.05 -30.07 -28.36
C PRO A 142 -21.23 -31.05 -28.25
N ILE A 143 -22.41 -30.59 -28.66
CA ILE A 143 -23.61 -31.43 -28.73
C ILE A 143 -23.38 -32.43 -29.87
N ALA A 144 -23.41 -33.73 -29.55
CA ALA A 144 -23.27 -34.83 -30.50
C ALA A 144 -24.56 -35.07 -31.29
#